data_AF-A0A1C6HZN4-F1
#
_entry.id   AF-A0A1C6HZN4-F1
#
_cell.length_a   1.000
_cell.length_b   1.000
_cell.length_c   1.000
_cell.angle_alpha   90.00
_cell.angle_beta   90.00
_cell.angle_gamma   90.00
#
_symmetry.space_group_name_H-M   'P 1'
#
loop_
_entity.id
_entity.type
_entity.pdbx_description
1 polymer ?
#
loop_
_entity_poly.entity_id
_entity_poly.type
_entity_poly.pdbx_seq_one_letter_code
_entity_poly.pdbx_strand_id
1 'polypeptide(L)'
;MTYTGHTFKGWYDNENLTGSPVTAIGNTETGNKEYWAKWEINQYTVTVKPENGKADITITQDYGTAITAPADPTREGYQFNGWDKAFPTTMPAENLTITAKWKVNSYTITFDTTGGSEIAPITQDYGTAIVAPADPTREGYTFIGWDMEIPTTMPAENITLKARWKDSEKPTGEIKISENSWKAFLNNITFGLFFKDTQTVTINAADNSGESVTVEYLLSNKELTKTELDGMTFTAYTAPFGIDPDNEYIIYVRLTDKAGNTDYICSDGIVLDGTSPVIKGIENGKTYCEAQTVTIDEKYIDTVIVNETKVTLDENNSFVLSPADDEQKIIVTDKAGNTAEMTVTVNDGHTFGEWASNGDGTHTRTCTVDGCSAGTQTENCIDANKDHKCDICDYIISECADDNKDHKCDYCGKKLTEHTGGKATCAEKAVCEVCGKAYGEFDANIHSDLKHIDAKAATKDAEGNIEYWYCEGCGKYFSDKDGTKEIKKADTVTAKLKDDSKLPQTGDISNLALWIALLFVSGGAAIGTTIVSRKKKYNK
;
A
#
# COMPACT_ATOMS: atom_id res chain seq x y z
N MET A 1 119.83 37.11 -63.28
CA MET A 1 119.56 37.34 -61.84
C MET A 1 118.08 37.09 -61.61
N THR A 2 117.72 36.41 -60.53
CA THR A 2 116.33 36.27 -60.11
C THR A 2 116.18 37.02 -58.79
N TYR A 3 115.26 37.97 -58.74
CA TYR A 3 114.85 38.62 -57.50
C TYR A 3 113.45 38.11 -57.16
N THR A 4 113.35 37.29 -56.10
CA THR A 4 112.12 36.57 -55.76
C THR A 4 110.94 37.52 -55.62
N GLY A 5 109.81 37.15 -56.23
CA GLY A 5 108.58 37.93 -56.20
C GLY A 5 108.62 39.24 -56.98
N HIS A 6 109.64 39.47 -57.81
CA HIS A 6 109.76 40.65 -58.65
C HIS A 6 110.02 40.30 -60.12
N THR A 7 109.43 41.07 -61.02
CA THR A 7 109.69 40.99 -62.46
C THR A 7 110.81 41.94 -62.83
N PHE A 8 111.86 41.43 -63.48
CA PHE A 8 112.95 42.26 -64.02
C PHE A 8 112.43 43.10 -65.19
N LYS A 9 112.65 44.42 -65.14
CA LYS A 9 112.18 45.37 -66.16
C LYS A 9 113.28 45.95 -67.05
N GLY A 10 114.54 45.67 -66.74
CA GLY A 10 115.68 46.12 -67.55
C GLY A 10 116.78 46.76 -66.72
N TRP A 11 117.92 47.00 -67.38
CA TRP A 11 119.05 47.74 -66.84
C TRP A 11 118.93 49.21 -67.21
N TYR A 12 119.36 50.11 -66.32
CA TYR A 12 119.34 51.55 -66.53
C TYR A 12 120.72 52.12 -66.23
N ASP A 13 121.11 53.17 -66.92
CA ASP A 13 122.41 53.87 -66.74
C ASP A 13 122.38 54.95 -65.66
N ASN A 14 121.28 55.05 -64.91
CA ASN A 14 121.08 56.01 -63.84
C ASN A 14 120.34 55.41 -62.64
N GLU A 15 120.71 55.86 -61.44
CA GLU A 15 120.13 55.40 -60.17
C GLU A 15 118.63 55.72 -60.03
N ASN A 16 118.14 56.79 -60.67
CA ASN A 16 116.73 57.16 -60.65
C ASN A 16 115.84 56.25 -61.55
N LEU A 17 116.42 55.31 -62.30
CA LEU A 17 115.71 54.37 -63.18
C LEU A 17 114.78 55.05 -64.20
N THR A 18 115.23 56.19 -64.74
CA THR A 18 114.50 57.01 -65.71
C THR A 18 115.03 56.79 -67.14
N GLY A 19 114.21 57.04 -68.16
CA GLY A 19 114.57 56.83 -69.57
C GLY A 19 114.26 55.43 -70.10
N SER A 20 114.92 55.03 -71.20
CA SER A 20 114.78 53.70 -71.82
C SER A 20 115.79 52.71 -71.21
N PRO A 21 115.46 51.42 -71.12
CA PRO A 21 116.40 50.42 -70.60
C PRO A 21 117.60 50.24 -71.54
N VAL A 22 118.78 50.08 -70.94
CA VAL A 22 120.01 49.68 -71.61
C VAL A 22 119.92 48.20 -71.97
N THR A 23 119.98 47.89 -73.27
CA THR A 23 119.82 46.53 -73.80
C THR A 23 121.12 45.90 -74.30
N ALA A 24 122.18 46.69 -74.51
CA ALA A 24 123.50 46.23 -74.93
C ALA A 24 124.60 47.23 -74.51
N ILE A 25 125.83 46.73 -74.37
CA ILE A 25 127.04 47.55 -74.18
C ILE A 25 127.82 47.53 -75.49
N GLY A 26 128.13 48.71 -76.03
CA GLY A 26 128.83 48.83 -77.32
C GLY A 26 130.28 48.33 -77.25
N ASN A 27 130.77 47.73 -78.33
CA ASN A 27 132.15 47.21 -78.45
C ASN A 27 133.26 48.28 -78.47
N THR A 28 132.90 49.56 -78.39
CA THR A 28 133.81 50.71 -78.34
C THR A 28 133.81 51.42 -76.97
N GLU A 29 132.99 50.97 -76.03
CA GLU A 29 132.93 51.53 -74.68
C GLU A 29 134.12 51.05 -73.82
N THR A 30 134.81 51.99 -73.17
CA THR A 30 135.97 51.72 -72.30
C THR A 30 135.79 52.37 -70.92
N GLY A 31 136.39 51.79 -69.88
CA GLY A 31 136.26 52.23 -68.48
C GLY A 31 135.21 51.48 -67.66
N ASN A 32 135.13 51.78 -66.36
CA ASN A 32 134.12 51.20 -65.47
C ASN A 32 132.74 51.78 -65.80
N LYS A 33 131.73 50.91 -65.86
CA LYS A 33 130.32 51.28 -66.08
C LYS A 33 129.49 50.82 -64.90
N GLU A 34 128.52 51.63 -64.50
CA GLU A 34 127.54 51.30 -63.47
C GLU A 34 126.15 51.26 -64.12
N TYR A 35 125.38 50.21 -63.79
CA TYR A 35 124.02 50.04 -64.25
C TYR A 35 123.14 49.61 -63.08
N TRP A 36 121.91 50.09 -63.05
CA TRP A 36 120.93 49.79 -62.01
C TRP A 36 119.82 48.91 -62.58
N ALA A 37 119.52 47.81 -61.87
CA ALA A 37 118.43 46.90 -62.24
C ALA A 37 117.09 47.46 -61.77
N LYS A 38 116.13 47.62 -62.68
CA LYS A 38 114.74 47.95 -62.32
C LYS A 38 113.95 46.67 -62.08
N TRP A 39 113.30 46.61 -60.93
CA TRP A 39 112.44 45.50 -60.51
C TRP A 39 111.05 46.03 -60.20
N GLU A 40 110.01 45.35 -60.70
CA GLU A 40 108.62 45.61 -60.33
C GLU A 40 108.14 44.49 -59.43
N ILE A 41 107.51 44.84 -58.31
CA ILE A 41 106.95 43.86 -57.38
C ILE A 41 105.76 43.14 -58.03
N ASN A 42 105.74 41.81 -57.92
CA ASN A 42 104.63 41.01 -58.46
C ASN A 42 103.49 40.95 -57.46
N GLN A 43 102.27 40.85 -57.98
CA GLN A 43 101.10 40.49 -57.19
C GLN A 43 100.83 38.99 -57.29
N TYR A 44 100.47 38.42 -56.15
CA TYR A 44 100.06 37.03 -56.03
C TYR A 44 98.72 36.94 -55.32
N THR A 45 98.03 35.82 -55.53
CA THR A 45 96.69 35.57 -54.99
C THR A 45 96.69 34.36 -54.08
N VAL A 46 96.16 34.54 -52.87
CA VAL A 46 95.77 33.45 -51.97
C VAL A 46 94.26 33.24 -52.10
N THR A 47 93.85 32.04 -52.51
CA THR A 47 92.45 31.61 -52.61
C THR A 47 92.12 30.67 -51.45
N VAL A 48 91.16 31.04 -50.62
CA VAL A 48 90.68 30.24 -49.49
C VAL A 48 89.35 29.61 -49.86
N LYS A 49 89.31 28.28 -49.87
CA LYS A 49 88.13 27.47 -50.16
C LYS A 49 87.51 26.96 -48.86
N PRO A 50 86.38 27.54 -48.42
CA PRO A 50 85.78 27.18 -47.15
C PRO A 50 85.05 25.83 -47.18
N GLU A 51 84.74 25.27 -48.37
CA GLU A 51 84.09 23.95 -48.55
C GLU A 51 82.83 23.74 -47.69
N ASN A 52 82.08 24.84 -47.47
CA ASN A 52 80.84 24.88 -46.69
C ASN A 52 79.65 25.42 -47.53
N GLY A 53 79.81 25.43 -48.86
CA GLY A 53 78.81 25.97 -49.79
C GLY A 53 78.85 27.49 -49.95
N LYS A 54 79.68 28.22 -49.19
CA LYS A 54 79.93 29.66 -49.42
C LYS A 54 80.99 29.88 -50.49
N ALA A 55 81.00 31.07 -51.06
CA ALA A 55 81.98 31.47 -52.07
C ALA A 55 83.41 31.48 -51.53
N ASP A 56 84.36 31.20 -52.43
CA ASP A 56 85.80 31.29 -52.16
C ASP A 56 86.19 32.74 -51.79
N ILE A 57 87.14 32.87 -50.87
CA ILE A 57 87.71 34.17 -50.47
C ILE A 57 89.04 34.34 -51.19
N THR A 58 89.23 35.44 -51.91
CA THR A 58 90.48 35.76 -52.59
C THR A 58 91.17 36.96 -51.97
N ILE A 59 92.47 36.84 -51.72
CA ILE A 59 93.33 37.90 -51.21
C ILE A 59 94.44 38.10 -52.25
N THR A 60 94.42 39.22 -52.96
CA THR A 60 95.46 39.61 -53.93
C THR A 60 96.22 40.80 -53.41
N GLN A 61 97.54 40.68 -53.28
CA GLN A 61 98.42 41.73 -52.78
C GLN A 61 99.81 41.60 -53.39
N ASP A 62 100.63 42.64 -53.22
CA ASP A 62 102.04 42.65 -53.60
C ASP A 62 102.84 41.63 -52.76
N TYR A 63 103.86 41.02 -53.37
CA TYR A 63 104.76 40.06 -52.73
C TYR A 63 105.34 40.58 -51.40
N GLY A 64 105.35 39.73 -50.36
CA GLY A 64 105.94 40.07 -49.06
C GLY A 64 105.10 40.99 -48.16
N THR A 65 103.95 41.50 -48.65
CA THR A 65 103.00 42.22 -47.79
C THR A 65 102.42 41.30 -46.72
N ALA A 66 102.17 41.82 -45.52
CA ALA A 66 101.57 41.04 -44.44
C ALA A 66 100.11 40.69 -44.76
N ILE A 67 99.73 39.43 -44.52
CA ILE A 67 98.34 38.97 -44.66
C ILE A 67 97.92 38.17 -43.43
N THR A 68 96.62 38.14 -43.15
CA THR A 68 96.03 37.43 -42.02
C THR A 68 95.02 36.39 -42.50
N ALA A 69 94.96 35.26 -41.81
CA ALA A 69 93.94 34.25 -42.07
C ALA A 69 92.53 34.83 -41.82
N PRO A 70 91.52 34.44 -42.61
CA PRO A 70 90.12 34.74 -42.30
C PRO A 70 89.67 33.99 -41.04
N ALA A 71 88.52 34.38 -40.48
CA ALA A 71 87.90 33.61 -39.39
C ALA A 71 87.59 32.18 -39.83
N ASP A 72 87.70 31.23 -38.90
CA ASP A 72 87.41 29.83 -39.17
C ASP A 72 85.97 29.68 -39.67
N PRO A 73 85.75 28.96 -40.80
CA PRO A 73 84.42 28.79 -41.35
C PRO A 73 83.57 27.88 -40.45
N THR A 74 82.26 28.00 -40.59
CA THR A 74 81.29 27.07 -40.00
C THR A 74 80.56 26.29 -41.10
N ARG A 75 80.21 25.03 -40.81
CA ARG A 75 79.44 24.15 -41.69
C ARG A 75 78.52 23.29 -40.82
N GLU A 76 77.22 23.36 -41.06
CA GLU A 76 76.20 22.64 -40.27
C GLU A 76 76.45 21.13 -40.29
N GLY A 77 76.49 20.50 -39.11
CA GLY A 77 76.74 19.07 -38.93
C GLY A 77 78.20 18.63 -39.09
N TYR A 78 79.14 19.56 -39.24
CA TYR A 78 80.57 19.26 -39.33
C TYR A 78 81.40 20.11 -38.36
N GLN A 79 82.42 19.48 -37.78
CA GLN A 79 83.49 20.15 -37.05
C GLN A 79 84.58 20.62 -38.03
N PHE A 80 84.97 21.90 -37.93
CA PHE A 80 86.13 22.41 -38.64
C PHE A 80 87.39 21.72 -38.11
N ASN A 81 88.12 21.03 -38.99
CA ASN A 81 89.28 20.21 -38.65
C ASN A 81 90.60 20.82 -39.18
N GLY A 82 90.60 22.16 -39.33
CA GLY A 82 91.74 22.93 -39.81
C GLY A 82 91.82 23.07 -41.32
N TRP A 83 92.85 23.78 -41.77
CA TRP A 83 93.16 23.99 -43.17
C TRP A 83 94.08 22.88 -43.71
N ASP A 84 94.05 22.62 -45.02
CA ASP A 84 94.92 21.65 -45.66
C ASP A 84 96.40 22.08 -45.67
N LYS A 85 96.64 23.39 -45.66
CA LYS A 85 97.95 24.05 -45.62
C LYS A 85 97.97 25.14 -44.55
N ALA A 86 99.15 25.46 -44.03
CA ALA A 86 99.33 26.58 -43.13
C ALA A 86 99.07 27.90 -43.86
N PHE A 87 98.38 28.83 -43.18
CA PHE A 87 98.16 30.17 -43.72
C PHE A 87 99.46 30.98 -43.67
N PRO A 88 99.93 31.58 -44.78
CA PRO A 88 101.15 32.36 -44.75
C PRO A 88 100.93 33.70 -44.04
N THR A 89 101.95 34.20 -43.35
CA THR A 89 101.92 35.52 -42.67
C THR A 89 102.27 36.69 -43.60
N THR A 90 102.87 36.39 -44.75
CA THR A 90 103.17 37.34 -45.83
C THR A 90 102.82 36.74 -47.19
N MET A 91 102.46 37.57 -48.16
CA MET A 91 102.12 37.12 -49.51
C MET A 91 103.28 36.33 -50.17
N PRO A 92 103.10 35.04 -50.50
CA PRO A 92 104.16 34.21 -51.08
C PRO A 92 104.50 34.62 -52.51
N ALA A 93 105.60 34.08 -53.05
CA ALA A 93 106.05 34.34 -54.43
C ALA A 93 105.33 33.50 -55.50
N GLU A 94 104.13 33.00 -55.17
CA GLU A 94 103.29 32.18 -56.04
C GLU A 94 101.82 32.29 -55.61
N ASN A 95 100.91 31.90 -56.49
CA ASN A 95 99.49 31.79 -56.13
C ASN A 95 99.27 30.54 -55.27
N LEU A 96 98.49 30.67 -54.20
CA LEU A 96 98.26 29.60 -53.23
C LEU A 96 96.76 29.32 -53.08
N THR A 97 96.38 28.04 -53.05
CA THR A 97 95.01 27.63 -52.68
C THR A 97 95.03 26.85 -51.37
N ILE A 98 94.22 27.30 -50.40
CA ILE A 98 94.07 26.70 -49.07
C ILE A 98 92.61 26.26 -48.91
N THR A 99 92.39 25.02 -48.49
CA THR A 99 91.09 24.37 -48.45
C THR A 99 90.76 23.90 -47.02
N ALA A 100 89.53 24.14 -46.56
CA ALA A 100 89.06 23.69 -45.25
C ALA A 100 88.89 22.17 -45.21
N LYS A 101 89.29 21.56 -44.09
CA LYS A 101 89.02 20.15 -43.77
C LYS A 101 87.89 20.06 -42.76
N TRP A 102 87.02 19.08 -42.96
CA TRP A 102 85.82 18.88 -42.15
C TRP A 102 85.77 17.46 -41.59
N LYS A 103 85.34 17.31 -40.34
CA LYS A 103 84.98 16.04 -39.72
C LYS A 103 83.47 16.03 -39.50
N VAL A 104 82.77 15.00 -39.96
CA VAL A 104 81.33 14.86 -39.71
C VAL A 104 81.07 14.68 -38.21
N ASN A 105 80.06 15.36 -37.67
CA ASN A 105 79.63 15.18 -36.29
C ASN A 105 78.68 13.99 -36.19
N SER A 106 78.64 13.33 -35.04
CA SER A 106 77.60 12.35 -34.71
C SER A 106 76.61 12.95 -33.73
N TYR A 107 75.34 12.60 -33.90
CA TYR A 107 74.24 13.05 -33.05
C TYR A 107 73.42 11.85 -32.58
N THR A 108 72.60 12.09 -31.55
CA THR A 108 71.81 11.06 -30.88
C THR A 108 70.33 11.43 -30.86
N ILE A 109 69.50 10.47 -31.25
CA ILE A 109 68.04 10.48 -31.07
C ILE A 109 67.73 9.60 -29.86
N THR A 110 67.15 10.19 -28.82
CA THR A 110 66.69 9.49 -27.62
C THR A 110 65.18 9.32 -27.64
N PHE A 111 64.69 8.16 -27.21
CA PHE A 111 63.27 7.84 -27.13
C PHE A 111 62.86 7.71 -25.66
N ASP A 112 62.12 8.70 -25.17
CA ASP A 112 61.49 8.66 -23.84
C ASP A 112 60.10 8.04 -23.99
N THR A 113 59.97 6.79 -23.59
CA THR A 113 58.75 5.98 -23.79
C THR A 113 57.65 6.30 -22.77
N THR A 114 57.91 7.23 -21.84
CA THR A 114 56.93 7.71 -20.85
C THR A 114 56.19 6.59 -20.10
N GLY A 115 56.94 5.53 -19.76
CA GLY A 115 56.43 4.34 -19.04
C GLY A 115 56.09 3.13 -19.92
N GLY A 116 56.32 3.21 -21.23
CA GLY A 116 56.27 2.05 -22.14
C GLY A 116 57.59 1.27 -22.20
N SER A 117 57.61 0.21 -23.01
CA SER A 117 58.78 -0.64 -23.26
C SER A 117 59.98 0.18 -23.75
N GLU A 118 61.16 -0.10 -23.21
CA GLU A 118 62.38 0.64 -23.54
C GLU A 118 62.76 0.55 -25.03
N ILE A 119 63.23 1.67 -25.58
CA ILE A 119 63.77 1.77 -26.94
C ILE A 119 65.19 2.30 -26.86
N ALA A 120 66.12 1.59 -27.51
CA ALA A 120 67.53 2.02 -27.56
C ALA A 120 67.68 3.33 -28.35
N PRO A 121 68.53 4.27 -27.91
CA PRO A 121 68.80 5.49 -28.66
C PRO A 121 69.55 5.19 -29.96
N ILE A 122 69.31 6.00 -30.99
CA ILE A 122 69.99 5.90 -32.28
C ILE A 122 71.10 6.95 -32.31
N THR A 123 72.36 6.53 -32.47
CA THR A 123 73.51 7.43 -32.63
C THR A 123 74.22 7.15 -33.95
N GLN A 124 74.33 8.17 -34.79
CA GLN A 124 74.88 8.07 -36.15
C GLN A 124 75.50 9.41 -36.58
N ASP A 125 76.24 9.40 -37.69
CA ASP A 125 76.80 10.60 -38.31
C ASP A 125 75.69 11.49 -38.91
N TYR A 126 75.93 12.79 -38.93
CA TYR A 126 75.01 13.76 -39.54
C TYR A 126 74.63 13.40 -40.98
N GLY A 127 73.33 13.47 -41.28
CA GLY A 127 72.78 13.24 -42.61
C GLY A 127 72.64 11.77 -43.03
N THR A 128 73.01 10.79 -42.19
CA THR A 128 72.73 9.37 -42.47
C THR A 128 71.25 9.08 -42.35
N ALA A 129 70.76 8.08 -43.10
CA ALA A 129 69.35 7.67 -43.07
C ALA A 129 69.01 6.98 -41.74
N ILE A 130 67.86 7.37 -41.17
CA ILE A 130 67.34 6.78 -39.93
C ILE A 130 66.32 5.70 -40.27
N VAL A 131 66.41 4.57 -39.58
CA VAL A 131 65.36 3.54 -39.57
C VAL A 131 64.61 3.68 -38.26
N ALA A 132 63.30 3.93 -38.33
CA ALA A 132 62.46 4.03 -37.15
C ALA A 132 62.47 2.71 -36.36
N PRO A 133 62.54 2.75 -35.01
CA PRO A 133 62.39 1.57 -34.18
C PRO A 133 60.94 1.03 -34.27
N ALA A 134 60.72 -0.18 -33.74
CA ALA A 134 59.37 -0.66 -33.51
C ALA A 134 58.66 0.21 -32.47
N ASP A 135 57.33 0.34 -32.61
CA ASP A 135 56.52 1.11 -31.67
C ASP A 135 56.62 0.49 -30.26
N PRO A 136 56.72 1.34 -29.21
CA PRO A 136 56.75 0.84 -27.84
C PRO A 136 55.38 0.30 -27.43
N THR A 137 55.36 -0.55 -26.40
CA THR A 137 54.12 -1.05 -25.78
C THR A 137 54.00 -0.59 -24.33
N ARG A 138 52.76 -0.35 -23.87
CA ARG A 138 52.45 -0.02 -22.47
C ARG A 138 51.13 -0.68 -22.10
N GLU A 139 51.14 -1.48 -21.04
CA GLU A 139 49.93 -2.19 -20.55
C GLU A 139 48.84 -1.17 -20.22
N GLY A 140 47.63 -1.41 -20.72
CA GLY A 140 46.47 -0.53 -20.57
C GLY A 140 46.42 0.68 -21.51
N TYR A 141 47.42 0.90 -22.39
CA TYR A 141 47.46 2.06 -23.27
C TYR A 141 47.75 1.70 -24.73
N THR A 142 47.17 2.48 -25.65
CA THR A 142 47.48 2.46 -27.08
C THR A 142 48.50 3.54 -27.42
N PHE A 143 49.58 3.17 -28.10
CA PHE A 143 50.56 4.14 -28.62
C PHE A 143 49.92 4.94 -29.77
N ILE A 144 49.89 6.27 -29.64
CA ILE A 144 49.30 7.16 -30.67
C ILE A 144 50.35 7.94 -31.45
N GLY A 145 51.64 7.69 -31.20
CA GLY A 145 52.76 8.33 -31.86
C GLY A 145 53.68 9.08 -30.91
N TRP A 146 54.75 9.63 -31.48
CA TRP A 146 55.68 10.49 -30.78
C TRP A 146 55.18 11.94 -30.76
N ASP A 147 55.75 12.77 -29.89
CA ASP A 147 55.43 14.19 -29.83
C ASP A 147 55.92 15.00 -31.05
N MET A 148 56.89 14.44 -31.76
CA MET A 148 57.46 14.95 -33.01
C MET A 148 57.61 13.79 -34.01
N GLU A 149 57.66 14.06 -35.31
CA GLU A 149 57.96 13.02 -36.30
C GLU A 149 59.43 12.56 -36.18
N ILE A 150 59.67 11.26 -36.34
CA ILE A 150 61.03 10.72 -36.40
C ILE A 150 61.69 11.24 -37.70
N PRO A 151 62.82 11.97 -37.62
CA PRO A 151 63.52 12.43 -38.81
C PRO A 151 63.92 11.28 -39.72
N THR A 152 63.85 11.48 -41.04
CA THR A 152 64.32 10.49 -42.03
C THR A 152 65.84 10.45 -42.16
N THR A 153 66.53 11.51 -41.72
CA THR A 153 67.99 11.60 -41.65
C THR A 153 68.45 12.19 -40.33
N MET A 154 69.66 11.86 -39.89
CA MET A 154 70.20 12.32 -38.62
C MET A 154 70.35 13.86 -38.63
N PRO A 155 69.65 14.60 -37.74
CA PRO A 155 69.71 16.06 -37.69
C PRO A 155 71.06 16.57 -37.16
N ALA A 156 71.28 17.87 -37.25
CA ALA A 156 72.52 18.53 -36.79
C ALA A 156 72.54 18.81 -35.27
N GLU A 157 71.73 18.09 -34.49
CA GLU A 157 71.62 18.22 -33.04
C GLU A 157 71.08 16.94 -32.40
N ASN A 158 71.23 16.80 -31.08
CA ASN A 158 70.61 15.72 -30.34
C ASN A 158 69.14 16.06 -30.07
N ILE A 159 68.24 15.08 -30.25
CA ILE A 159 66.81 15.25 -29.99
C ILE A 159 66.30 14.16 -29.05
N THR A 160 65.22 14.46 -28.33
CA THR A 160 64.49 13.48 -27.53
C THR A 160 63.03 13.49 -27.94
N LEU A 161 62.52 12.35 -28.38
CA LEU A 161 61.11 12.16 -28.70
C LEU A 161 60.40 11.51 -27.52
N LYS A 162 59.22 12.03 -27.18
CA LYS A 162 58.39 11.52 -26.08
C LYS A 162 57.18 10.78 -26.62
N ALA A 163 56.96 9.57 -26.13
CA ALA A 163 55.81 8.76 -26.52
C ALA A 163 54.51 9.40 -26.02
N ARG A 164 53.48 9.41 -26.87
CA ARG A 164 52.12 9.78 -26.53
C ARG A 164 51.26 8.52 -26.48
N TRP A 165 50.43 8.46 -25.44
CA TRP A 165 49.60 7.32 -25.12
C TRP A 165 48.13 7.75 -25.05
N LYS A 166 47.25 6.87 -25.52
CA LYS A 166 45.81 6.96 -25.27
C LYS A 166 45.42 5.79 -24.38
N ASP A 167 44.76 6.07 -23.26
CA ASP A 167 44.24 5.02 -22.39
C ASP A 167 43.21 4.15 -23.14
N SER A 168 43.26 2.85 -22.87
CA SER A 168 42.46 1.84 -23.54
C SER A 168 41.73 0.91 -22.57
N GLU A 169 41.96 1.06 -21.26
CA GLU A 169 41.17 0.36 -20.26
C GLU A 169 39.86 1.11 -20.03
N LYS A 170 38.87 0.39 -19.49
CA LYS A 170 37.59 0.99 -19.14
C LYS A 170 37.64 1.49 -17.70
N PRO A 171 36.92 2.57 -17.38
CA PRO A 171 36.76 2.99 -16.00
C PRO A 171 36.02 1.92 -15.19
N THR A 172 36.31 1.88 -13.89
CA THR A 172 35.64 0.99 -12.92
C THR A 172 34.70 1.79 -12.03
N GLY A 173 33.67 1.16 -11.49
CA GLY A 173 32.78 1.81 -10.54
C GLY A 173 32.01 0.88 -9.64
N GLU A 174 31.30 1.47 -8.69
CA GLU A 174 30.55 0.79 -7.65
C GLU A 174 29.29 1.58 -7.31
N ILE A 175 28.13 0.95 -7.44
CA ILE A 175 26.87 1.43 -6.86
C ILE A 175 26.79 0.89 -5.44
N LYS A 176 26.46 1.73 -4.45
CA LYS A 176 26.10 1.28 -3.10
C LYS A 176 24.76 1.82 -2.65
N ILE A 177 23.99 0.94 -2.04
CA ILE A 177 22.69 1.22 -1.44
C ILE A 177 22.62 0.41 -0.13
N SER A 178 22.57 1.12 1.01
CA SER A 178 22.74 0.51 2.32
C SER A 178 24.04 -0.33 2.38
N GLU A 179 23.98 -1.60 2.79
CA GLU A 179 25.11 -2.52 2.86
C GLU A 179 25.42 -3.23 1.53
N ASN A 180 24.58 -3.04 0.50
CA ASN A 180 24.71 -3.71 -0.79
C ASN A 180 25.62 -2.93 -1.74
N SER A 181 26.40 -3.65 -2.55
CA SER A 181 27.32 -3.06 -3.52
C SER A 181 27.36 -3.83 -4.84
N TRP A 182 27.37 -3.11 -5.97
CA TRP A 182 27.45 -3.69 -7.31
C TRP A 182 28.54 -3.03 -8.14
N LYS A 183 29.40 -3.84 -8.73
CA LYS A 183 30.61 -3.39 -9.47
C LYS A 183 30.64 -3.83 -10.93
N ALA A 184 29.59 -4.49 -11.38
CA ALA A 184 29.52 -5.10 -12.71
C ALA A 184 28.10 -5.01 -13.26
N PHE A 185 27.99 -5.21 -14.56
CA PHE A 185 26.71 -5.41 -15.21
C PHE A 185 26.16 -6.81 -14.87
N LEU A 186 24.97 -6.86 -14.29
CA LEU A 186 24.24 -8.10 -14.03
C LEU A 186 23.42 -8.46 -15.28
N ASN A 187 23.50 -9.73 -15.71
CA ASN A 187 22.73 -10.25 -16.84
C ASN A 187 21.41 -10.91 -16.42
N ASN A 188 21.14 -10.92 -15.12
CA ASN A 188 19.92 -11.46 -14.55
C ASN A 188 19.63 -10.68 -13.27
N ILE A 189 18.45 -10.06 -13.22
CA ILE A 189 18.03 -9.19 -12.13
C ILE A 189 17.00 -9.92 -11.26
N THR A 190 17.22 -9.92 -9.96
CA THR A 190 16.32 -10.46 -8.95
C THR A 190 15.71 -9.31 -8.13
N PHE A 191 14.39 -9.26 -8.03
CA PHE A 191 13.70 -8.31 -7.14
C PHE A 191 13.61 -8.86 -5.71
N GLY A 192 14.76 -9.25 -5.17
CA GLY A 192 14.89 -9.92 -3.88
C GLY A 192 15.23 -8.98 -2.71
N LEU A 193 15.56 -7.72 -3.00
CA LEU A 193 15.95 -6.74 -2.00
C LEU A 193 14.78 -5.82 -1.67
N PHE A 194 14.42 -5.77 -0.38
CA PHE A 194 13.28 -5.02 0.12
C PHE A 194 13.73 -3.99 1.15
N PHE A 195 13.20 -2.78 1.04
CA PHE A 195 13.40 -1.73 2.01
C PHE A 195 12.09 -1.00 2.28
N LYS A 196 11.91 -0.57 3.53
CA LYS A 196 10.73 0.20 3.95
C LYS A 196 10.85 1.69 3.64
N ASP A 197 12.01 2.25 3.97
CA ASP A 197 12.27 3.68 3.93
C ASP A 197 13.07 4.08 2.68
N THR A 198 13.07 5.37 2.35
CA THR A 198 13.89 5.95 1.28
C THR A 198 15.35 5.51 1.42
N GLN A 199 15.92 5.00 0.34
CA GLN A 199 17.31 4.57 0.30
C GLN A 199 18.19 5.58 -0.43
N THR A 200 19.42 5.78 0.06
CA THR A 200 20.40 6.64 -0.61
C THR A 200 21.27 5.83 -1.55
N VAL A 201 21.33 6.26 -2.81
CA VAL A 201 22.22 5.72 -3.84
C VAL A 201 23.52 6.52 -3.86
N THR A 202 24.64 5.83 -3.69
CA THR A 202 25.97 6.40 -3.88
C THR A 202 26.68 5.67 -5.01
N ILE A 203 27.43 6.42 -5.82
CA ILE A 203 28.18 5.87 -6.95
C ILE A 203 29.61 6.36 -6.84
N ASN A 204 30.56 5.43 -6.82
CA ASN A 204 31.98 5.73 -6.89
C ASN A 204 32.52 5.23 -8.22
N ALA A 205 33.45 5.98 -8.82
CA ALA A 205 34.10 5.57 -10.06
C ALA A 205 35.58 5.98 -10.03
N ALA A 206 36.42 5.17 -10.66
CA ALA A 206 37.85 5.37 -10.75
C ALA A 206 38.39 4.87 -12.09
N ASP A 207 39.46 5.50 -12.55
CA ASP A 207 40.14 5.17 -13.79
C ASP A 207 41.62 4.87 -13.53
N ASN A 208 42.21 3.97 -14.33
CA ASN A 208 43.60 3.55 -14.17
C ASN A 208 44.59 4.71 -14.40
N SER A 209 44.20 5.72 -15.19
CA SER A 209 45.00 6.89 -15.51
C SER A 209 45.02 7.90 -14.36
N GLY A 210 44.13 7.74 -13.37
CA GLY A 210 43.90 8.70 -12.29
C GLY A 210 43.10 9.92 -12.71
N GLU A 211 42.61 9.98 -13.97
CA GLU A 211 41.72 11.04 -14.42
C GLU A 211 40.29 10.87 -13.89
N SER A 212 39.51 11.94 -13.93
CA SER A 212 38.12 11.94 -13.50
C SER A 212 37.24 11.15 -14.47
N VAL A 213 36.36 10.30 -13.93
CA VAL A 213 35.34 9.57 -14.68
C VAL A 213 34.04 10.37 -14.73
N THR A 214 33.43 10.46 -15.90
CA THR A 214 32.06 10.95 -16.07
C THR A 214 31.09 9.85 -15.67
N VAL A 215 30.24 10.13 -14.68
CA VAL A 215 29.26 9.18 -14.14
C VAL A 215 27.86 9.65 -14.47
N GLU A 216 27.07 8.77 -15.07
CA GLU A 216 25.66 9.02 -15.37
C GLU A 216 24.82 7.81 -14.95
N TYR A 217 23.55 8.02 -14.61
CA TYR A 217 22.67 6.95 -14.15
C TYR A 217 21.29 6.99 -14.81
N LEU A 218 20.61 5.85 -14.80
CA LEU A 218 19.25 5.64 -15.27
C LEU A 218 18.51 4.75 -14.26
N LEU A 219 17.31 5.17 -13.86
CA LEU A 219 16.41 4.36 -13.04
C LEU A 219 15.40 3.65 -13.95
N SER A 220 15.17 2.37 -13.71
CA SER A 220 14.19 1.55 -14.42
C SER A 220 13.48 0.62 -13.46
N ASN A 221 12.24 0.24 -13.74
CA ASN A 221 11.53 -0.84 -13.05
C ASN A 221 11.53 -2.15 -13.86
N LYS A 222 12.30 -2.19 -14.94
CA LYS A 222 12.43 -3.33 -15.84
C LYS A 222 13.89 -3.59 -16.18
N GLU A 223 14.26 -4.85 -16.27
CA GLU A 223 15.57 -5.26 -16.77
C GLU A 223 15.78 -4.77 -18.22
N LEU A 224 16.96 -4.20 -18.47
CA LEU A 224 17.40 -3.66 -19.75
C LEU A 224 18.73 -4.32 -20.12
N THR A 225 18.84 -4.72 -21.38
CA THR A 225 20.10 -5.19 -21.94
C THR A 225 21.04 -4.03 -22.25
N LYS A 226 22.35 -4.31 -22.36
CA LYS A 226 23.35 -3.30 -22.71
C LYS A 226 23.03 -2.57 -24.02
N THR A 227 22.49 -3.28 -25.01
CA THR A 227 22.07 -2.69 -26.30
C THR A 227 20.90 -1.73 -26.15
N GLU A 228 19.94 -2.02 -25.26
CA GLU A 228 18.82 -1.12 -25.01
C GLU A 228 19.28 0.17 -24.33
N LEU A 229 20.29 0.09 -23.45
CA LEU A 229 20.85 1.25 -22.75
C LEU A 229 21.47 2.29 -23.69
N ASP A 230 22.07 1.89 -24.81
CA ASP A 230 22.71 2.82 -25.74
C ASP A 230 21.72 3.83 -26.36
N GLY A 231 20.42 3.51 -26.39
CA GLY A 231 19.35 4.40 -26.84
C GLY A 231 18.67 5.21 -25.73
N MET A 232 19.04 4.98 -24.47
CA MET A 232 18.41 5.61 -23.31
C MET A 232 19.06 6.95 -22.95
N THR A 233 18.26 7.84 -22.35
CA THR A 233 18.76 9.10 -21.81
C THR A 233 19.17 8.89 -20.34
N PHE A 234 20.44 9.12 -20.04
CA PHE A 234 20.98 9.06 -18.69
C PHE A 234 20.97 10.44 -18.02
N THR A 235 20.94 10.44 -16.69
CA THR A 235 21.06 11.63 -15.84
C THR A 235 22.47 11.73 -15.29
N ALA A 236 23.07 12.92 -15.33
CA ALA A 236 24.40 13.14 -14.76
C ALA A 236 24.40 12.93 -13.23
N TYR A 237 25.34 12.11 -12.73
CA TYR A 237 25.54 11.92 -11.30
C TYR A 237 26.43 13.05 -10.76
N THR A 238 25.85 13.92 -9.94
CA THR A 238 26.58 15.07 -9.34
C THR A 238 26.71 14.97 -7.82
N ALA A 239 25.80 14.22 -7.17
CA ALA A 239 25.79 13.95 -5.75
C ALA A 239 24.95 12.69 -5.46
N PRO A 240 25.10 12.06 -4.28
CA PRO A 240 24.18 11.03 -3.81
C PRO A 240 22.71 11.48 -3.88
N PHE A 241 21.82 10.55 -4.22
CA PHE A 241 20.39 10.83 -4.37
C PHE A 241 19.53 9.75 -3.69
N GLY A 242 18.29 10.09 -3.36
CA GLY A 242 17.32 9.17 -2.77
C GLY A 242 16.48 8.44 -3.80
N ILE A 243 16.13 7.19 -3.51
CA ILE A 243 15.05 6.45 -4.17
C ILE A 243 13.94 6.25 -3.14
N ASP A 244 12.69 6.54 -3.53
CA ASP A 244 11.57 6.69 -2.60
C ASP A 244 10.76 5.39 -2.46
N PRO A 245 10.03 5.21 -1.34
CA PRO A 245 9.13 4.08 -1.12
C PRO A 245 8.06 3.89 -2.20
N ASP A 246 7.44 2.70 -2.17
CA ASP A 246 6.34 2.24 -3.03
C ASP A 246 6.70 2.16 -4.52
N ASN A 247 7.95 1.80 -4.83
CA ASN A 247 8.48 1.73 -6.18
C ASN A 247 9.50 0.59 -6.35
N GLU A 248 9.63 0.12 -7.60
CA GLU A 248 10.65 -0.84 -8.02
C GLU A 248 11.75 -0.13 -8.81
N TYR A 249 13.01 -0.41 -8.48
CA TYR A 249 14.17 0.21 -9.07
C TYR A 249 15.24 -0.81 -9.49
N ILE A 250 15.85 -0.52 -10.62
CA ILE A 250 17.13 -1.02 -11.09
C ILE A 250 17.90 0.24 -11.48
N ILE A 251 19.07 0.41 -10.88
CA ILE A 251 19.95 1.55 -11.15
C ILE A 251 20.98 1.08 -12.17
N TYR A 252 20.94 1.63 -13.38
CA TYR A 252 22.00 1.48 -14.37
C TYR A 252 22.94 2.67 -14.28
N VAL A 253 24.24 2.43 -14.36
CA VAL A 253 25.25 3.48 -14.37
C VAL A 253 26.12 3.31 -15.60
N ARG A 254 26.34 4.43 -16.31
CA ARG A 254 27.29 4.55 -17.41
C ARG A 254 28.51 5.33 -16.91
N LEU A 255 29.67 4.73 -17.10
CA LEU A 255 30.97 5.29 -16.73
C LEU A 255 31.73 5.60 -18.02
N THR A 256 32.22 6.83 -18.17
CA THR A 256 33.01 7.26 -19.33
C THR A 256 34.27 7.96 -18.87
N ASP A 257 35.44 7.45 -19.26
CA ASP A 257 36.71 8.12 -18.99
C ASP A 257 36.97 9.30 -19.97
N LYS A 258 38.12 9.97 -19.86
CA LYS A 258 38.47 11.04 -20.81
C LYS A 258 38.96 10.54 -22.17
N ALA A 259 39.45 9.30 -22.27
CA ALA A 259 39.86 8.68 -23.52
C ALA A 259 38.64 8.24 -24.38
N GLY A 260 37.45 8.23 -23.78
CA GLY A 260 36.18 7.84 -24.36
C GLY A 260 35.84 6.36 -24.17
N ASN A 261 36.56 5.62 -23.31
CA ASN A 261 36.18 4.24 -23.02
C ASN A 261 34.99 4.24 -22.06
N THR A 262 34.03 3.36 -22.35
CA THR A 262 32.77 3.27 -21.60
C THR A 262 32.59 1.90 -20.96
N ASP A 263 32.08 1.91 -19.74
CA ASP A 263 31.54 0.72 -19.12
C ASP A 263 30.21 0.96 -18.41
N TYR A 264 29.53 -0.15 -18.11
CA TYR A 264 28.22 -0.13 -17.50
C TYR A 264 28.19 -1.06 -16.30
N ILE A 265 27.58 -0.60 -15.21
CA ILE A 265 27.27 -1.39 -14.03
C ILE A 265 25.79 -1.22 -13.71
N CYS A 266 25.17 -2.21 -13.07
CA CYS A 266 23.80 -2.07 -12.58
C CYS A 266 23.62 -2.66 -11.19
N SER A 267 22.64 -2.14 -10.45
CA SER A 267 22.17 -2.76 -9.22
C SER A 267 21.37 -4.02 -9.53
N ASP A 268 21.12 -4.81 -8.50
CA ASP A 268 20.04 -5.79 -8.54
C ASP A 268 18.67 -5.08 -8.50
N GLY A 269 17.58 -5.86 -8.58
CA GLY A 269 16.22 -5.37 -8.47
C GLY A 269 15.90 -5.02 -7.03
N ILE A 270 15.50 -3.77 -6.81
CA ILE A 270 15.23 -3.21 -5.50
C ILE A 270 13.76 -2.84 -5.43
N VAL A 271 13.09 -3.33 -4.40
CA VAL A 271 11.72 -2.97 -4.07
C VAL A 271 11.76 -2.10 -2.84
N LEU A 272 11.27 -0.87 -2.94
CA LEU A 272 10.96 -0.08 -1.76
C LEU A 272 9.45 -0.11 -1.58
N ASP A 273 9.01 -0.49 -0.39
CA ASP A 273 7.60 -0.62 -0.05
C ASP A 273 7.39 -0.04 1.34
N GLY A 274 6.78 1.14 1.40
CA GLY A 274 6.45 1.81 2.65
C GLY A 274 5.01 1.56 3.09
N THR A 275 4.24 0.84 2.27
CA THR A 275 2.82 0.63 2.47
C THR A 275 2.60 -0.57 3.39
N SER A 276 1.74 -0.42 4.39
CA SER A 276 1.42 -1.54 5.27
C SER A 276 0.35 -2.44 4.63
N PRO A 277 0.43 -3.76 4.82
CA PRO A 277 -0.59 -4.69 4.34
C PRO A 277 -1.99 -4.32 4.81
N VAL A 278 -3.02 -4.64 4.02
CA VAL A 278 -4.41 -4.41 4.45
C VAL A 278 -5.13 -5.74 4.66
N ILE A 279 -5.61 -5.94 5.90
CA ILE A 279 -6.43 -7.10 6.27
C ILE A 279 -7.90 -6.77 5.97
N LYS A 280 -8.57 -7.61 5.18
CA LYS A 280 -9.98 -7.48 4.78
C LYS A 280 -10.80 -8.69 5.25
N GLY A 281 -12.13 -8.53 5.29
CA GLY A 281 -13.07 -9.58 5.69
C GLY A 281 -13.40 -9.58 7.18
N ILE A 282 -12.64 -8.86 8.00
CA ILE A 282 -12.84 -8.69 9.43
C ILE A 282 -12.57 -7.24 9.86
N GLU A 283 -13.02 -6.88 11.06
CA GLU A 283 -12.79 -5.57 11.67
C GLU A 283 -12.17 -5.75 13.06
N ASN A 284 -11.18 -4.90 13.38
CA ASN A 284 -10.45 -4.98 14.63
C ASN A 284 -11.37 -4.81 15.85
N GLY A 285 -11.25 -5.73 16.82
CA GLY A 285 -12.03 -5.78 18.05
C GLY A 285 -13.44 -6.37 17.92
N LYS A 286 -13.87 -6.79 16.71
CA LYS A 286 -15.20 -7.41 16.54
C LYS A 286 -15.21 -8.88 16.97
N THR A 287 -16.41 -9.32 17.35
CA THR A 287 -16.73 -10.72 17.61
C THR A 287 -17.58 -11.27 16.46
N TYR A 288 -17.27 -12.47 16.01
CA TYR A 288 -17.96 -13.18 14.94
C TYR A 288 -18.55 -14.49 15.48
N CYS A 289 -19.73 -14.86 14.97
CA CYS A 289 -20.51 -16.03 15.37
C CYS A 289 -20.21 -17.29 14.51
N GLU A 290 -19.43 -17.12 13.44
CA GLU A 290 -19.07 -18.15 12.46
C GLU A 290 -17.64 -17.90 11.94
N ALA A 291 -17.02 -18.91 11.35
CA ALA A 291 -15.71 -18.79 10.72
C ALA A 291 -15.68 -17.64 9.69
N GLN A 292 -14.61 -16.85 9.69
CA GLN A 292 -14.47 -15.70 8.79
C GLN A 292 -13.44 -15.97 7.70
N THR A 293 -13.73 -15.51 6.48
CA THR A 293 -12.72 -15.47 5.41
C THR A 293 -11.94 -14.18 5.53
N VAL A 294 -10.63 -14.30 5.78
CA VAL A 294 -9.71 -13.17 5.87
C VAL A 294 -8.90 -13.10 4.58
N THR A 295 -8.85 -11.93 3.96
CA THR A 295 -8.09 -11.68 2.72
C THR A 295 -7.03 -10.62 2.96
N ILE A 296 -5.82 -10.86 2.47
CA ILE A 296 -4.69 -9.92 2.59
C ILE A 296 -4.48 -9.22 1.25
N ASP A 297 -4.63 -7.89 1.25
CA ASP A 297 -4.31 -7.03 0.11
C ASP A 297 -2.88 -6.52 0.28
N GLU A 298 -1.94 -7.28 -0.30
CA GLU A 298 -0.50 -7.01 -0.31
C GLU A 298 0.16 -7.82 -1.45
N LYS A 299 1.08 -7.20 -2.19
CA LYS A 299 1.84 -7.83 -3.29
C LYS A 299 3.01 -8.66 -2.77
N TYR A 300 3.70 -8.19 -1.72
CA TYR A 300 4.94 -8.75 -1.21
C TYR A 300 4.80 -9.37 0.17
N ILE A 301 3.77 -10.19 0.38
CA ILE A 301 3.54 -10.88 1.64
C ILE A 301 4.76 -11.74 2.01
N ASP A 302 5.25 -11.60 3.24
CA ASP A 302 6.28 -12.47 3.80
C ASP A 302 5.67 -13.50 4.76
N THR A 303 4.93 -13.02 5.76
CA THR A 303 4.31 -13.87 6.78
C THR A 303 2.91 -13.42 7.17
N VAL A 304 2.06 -14.41 7.45
CA VAL A 304 0.77 -14.24 8.13
C VAL A 304 0.78 -15.15 9.34
N ILE A 305 0.55 -14.57 10.50
CA ILE A 305 0.60 -15.27 11.79
C ILE A 305 -0.75 -15.07 12.49
N VAL A 306 -1.34 -16.16 12.98
CA VAL A 306 -2.53 -16.15 13.85
C VAL A 306 -2.14 -16.82 15.16
N ASN A 307 -2.22 -16.10 16.28
CA ASN A 307 -1.85 -16.59 17.61
C ASN A 307 -0.49 -17.33 17.60
N GLU A 308 0.55 -16.64 17.12
CA GLU A 308 1.94 -17.14 16.99
C GLU A 308 2.14 -18.29 15.99
N THR A 309 1.08 -18.76 15.33
CA THR A 309 1.15 -19.84 14.33
C THR A 309 1.12 -19.27 12.92
N LYS A 310 2.10 -19.66 12.09
CA LYS A 310 2.14 -19.26 10.67
C LYS A 310 0.98 -19.91 9.90
N VAL A 311 0.25 -19.09 9.15
CA VAL A 311 -0.86 -19.52 8.30
C VAL A 311 -0.42 -19.52 6.83
N THR A 312 -0.88 -20.52 6.08
CA THR A 312 -0.73 -20.59 4.63
C THR A 312 -1.95 -19.96 3.96
N LEU A 313 -1.69 -19.03 3.04
CA LEU A 313 -2.73 -18.41 2.23
C LEU A 313 -3.06 -19.28 1.01
N ASP A 314 -4.29 -19.14 0.50
CA ASP A 314 -4.70 -19.68 -0.78
C ASP A 314 -4.22 -18.81 -1.96
N GLU A 315 -4.63 -19.18 -3.18
CA GLU A 315 -4.30 -18.48 -4.42
C GLU A 315 -4.82 -17.02 -4.51
N ASN A 316 -5.77 -16.65 -3.64
CA ASN A 316 -6.36 -15.32 -3.55
C ASN A 316 -5.86 -14.56 -2.31
N ASN A 317 -4.69 -14.92 -1.78
CA ASN A 317 -4.12 -14.36 -0.55
C ASN A 317 -5.10 -14.41 0.64
N SER A 318 -5.91 -15.46 0.73
CA SER A 318 -6.96 -15.60 1.74
C SER A 318 -6.77 -16.84 2.61
N PHE A 319 -7.38 -16.83 3.80
CA PHE A 319 -7.48 -17.98 4.68
C PHE A 319 -8.78 -17.95 5.49
N VAL A 320 -9.18 -19.11 6.02
CA VAL A 320 -10.36 -19.22 6.90
C VAL A 320 -9.91 -19.13 8.35
N LEU A 321 -10.36 -18.10 9.05
CA LEU A 321 -10.20 -17.93 10.48
C LEU A 321 -11.28 -18.73 11.20
N SER A 322 -10.89 -19.89 11.73
CA SER A 322 -11.80 -20.79 12.45
C SER A 322 -12.12 -20.30 13.86
N PRO A 323 -13.22 -20.78 14.47
CA PRO A 323 -13.51 -20.51 15.86
C PRO A 323 -12.39 -20.94 16.82
N ALA A 324 -12.19 -20.18 17.89
CA ALA A 324 -11.25 -20.47 18.96
C ALA A 324 -11.78 -19.96 20.31
N ASP A 325 -11.31 -20.55 21.41
CA ASP A 325 -11.80 -20.25 22.77
C ASP A 325 -11.43 -18.84 23.25
N ASP A 326 -10.40 -18.22 22.66
CA ASP A 326 -9.84 -16.92 23.04
C ASP A 326 -9.75 -15.95 21.84
N GLU A 327 -9.43 -14.67 22.12
CA GLU A 327 -9.11 -13.69 21.09
C GLU A 327 -8.01 -14.20 20.15
N GLN A 328 -8.24 -13.99 18.85
CA GLN A 328 -7.32 -14.35 17.79
C GLN A 328 -6.62 -13.10 17.27
N LYS A 329 -5.31 -13.05 17.46
CA LYS A 329 -4.43 -11.99 16.99
C LYS A 329 -3.81 -12.38 15.65
N ILE A 330 -4.10 -11.59 14.63
CA ILE A 330 -3.60 -11.74 13.26
C ILE A 330 -2.55 -10.67 13.03
N ILE A 331 -1.34 -11.10 12.65
CA ILE A 331 -0.24 -10.22 12.27
C ILE A 331 0.17 -10.59 10.85
N VAL A 332 0.14 -9.61 9.97
CA VAL A 332 0.63 -9.73 8.59
C VAL A 332 1.87 -8.88 8.47
N THR A 333 2.94 -9.46 7.93
CA THR A 333 4.19 -8.77 7.64
C THR A 333 4.54 -8.95 6.17
N ASP A 334 4.87 -7.87 5.47
CA ASP A 334 5.41 -7.94 4.12
C ASP A 334 6.93 -8.16 4.13
N LYS A 335 7.54 -8.29 2.94
CA LYS A 335 8.98 -8.48 2.78
C LYS A 335 9.82 -7.25 3.09
N ALA A 336 9.25 -6.05 3.07
CA ALA A 336 9.91 -4.82 3.48
C ALA A 336 9.88 -4.60 5.01
N GLY A 337 9.10 -5.40 5.73
CA GLY A 337 8.92 -5.35 7.18
C GLY A 337 7.78 -4.45 7.63
N ASN A 338 6.86 -4.03 6.76
CA ASN A 338 5.63 -3.37 7.23
C ASN A 338 4.67 -4.39 7.82
N THR A 339 3.97 -3.97 8.87
CA THR A 339 3.10 -4.85 9.64
C THR A 339 1.69 -4.29 9.73
N ALA A 340 0.71 -5.15 9.61
CA ALA A 340 -0.67 -4.88 9.97
C ALA A 340 -1.15 -5.89 11.02
N GLU A 341 -1.94 -5.40 11.97
CA GLU A 341 -2.41 -6.18 13.10
C GLU A 341 -3.93 -6.02 13.27
N MET A 342 -4.62 -7.14 13.49
CA MET A 342 -6.02 -7.16 13.92
C MET A 342 -6.22 -8.20 15.01
N THR A 343 -7.05 -7.89 15.99
CA THR A 343 -7.49 -8.80 17.03
C THR A 343 -9.00 -8.98 16.91
N VAL A 344 -9.48 -10.21 16.83
CA VAL A 344 -10.91 -10.54 16.71
C VAL A 344 -11.26 -11.74 17.55
N THR A 345 -12.54 -11.90 17.90
CA THR A 345 -13.06 -13.13 18.52
C THR A 345 -13.91 -13.87 17.50
N VAL A 346 -13.72 -15.19 17.35
CA VAL A 346 -14.57 -16.02 16.47
C VAL A 346 -15.11 -17.17 17.32
N ASN A 347 -16.42 -17.13 17.59
CA ASN A 347 -17.11 -18.10 18.43
C ASN A 347 -17.53 -19.33 17.62
N ASP A 348 -17.60 -20.49 18.28
CA ASP A 348 -18.15 -21.71 17.70
C ASP A 348 -19.68 -21.69 17.78
N GLY A 349 -20.29 -20.89 16.89
CA GLY A 349 -21.74 -20.79 16.75
C GLY A 349 -22.36 -19.51 17.32
N HIS A 350 -23.70 -19.47 17.25
CA HIS A 350 -24.50 -18.28 17.56
C HIS A 350 -24.88 -18.19 19.04
N THR A 351 -24.66 -17.02 19.63
CA THR A 351 -25.15 -16.66 20.97
C THR A 351 -26.49 -15.94 20.83
N PHE A 352 -27.59 -16.66 20.94
CA PHE A 352 -28.93 -16.08 20.73
C PHE A 352 -29.45 -15.31 21.95
N GLY A 353 -30.20 -14.25 21.68
CA GLY A 353 -30.94 -13.48 22.70
C GLY A 353 -32.26 -14.15 23.08
N GLU A 354 -33.08 -13.40 23.83
CA GLU A 354 -34.43 -13.85 24.19
C GLU A 354 -35.34 -13.93 22.96
N TRP A 355 -36.32 -14.84 23.02
CA TRP A 355 -37.35 -14.97 21.99
C TRP A 355 -38.35 -13.81 22.08
N ALA A 356 -38.54 -13.10 20.97
CA ALA A 356 -39.53 -12.04 20.84
C ALA A 356 -40.69 -12.50 19.93
N SER A 357 -41.93 -12.18 20.30
CA SER A 357 -43.10 -12.48 19.46
C SER A 357 -43.15 -11.61 18.21
N ASN A 358 -43.52 -12.21 17.07
CA ASN A 358 -43.75 -11.51 15.81
C ASN A 358 -45.21 -11.06 15.63
N GLY A 359 -46.13 -11.48 16.53
CA GLY A 359 -47.55 -11.14 16.47
C GLY A 359 -48.38 -11.91 15.43
N ASP A 360 -47.76 -12.78 14.64
CA ASP A 360 -48.38 -13.59 13.59
C ASP A 360 -48.50 -15.08 13.95
N GLY A 361 -48.30 -15.42 15.23
CA GLY A 361 -48.22 -16.79 15.70
C GLY A 361 -46.82 -17.39 15.59
N THR A 362 -45.79 -16.60 15.27
CA THR A 362 -44.38 -16.99 15.34
C THR A 362 -43.61 -16.13 16.35
N HIS A 363 -42.43 -16.61 16.76
CA HIS A 363 -41.47 -15.83 17.52
C HIS A 363 -40.08 -15.93 16.91
N THR A 364 -39.29 -14.89 17.08
CA THR A 364 -37.95 -14.77 16.53
C THR A 364 -36.97 -14.42 17.65
N ARG A 365 -35.80 -15.06 17.63
CA ARG A 365 -34.62 -14.61 18.37
C ARG A 365 -33.48 -14.34 17.41
N THR A 366 -32.71 -13.31 17.70
CA THR A 366 -31.54 -12.93 16.92
C THR A 366 -30.27 -13.21 17.71
N CYS A 367 -29.19 -13.51 17.01
CA CYS A 367 -27.86 -13.54 17.59
C CYS A 367 -27.56 -12.17 18.23
N THR A 368 -27.03 -12.20 19.44
CA THR A 368 -26.70 -11.02 20.25
C THR A 368 -25.31 -10.48 19.94
N VAL A 369 -24.54 -11.18 19.12
CA VAL A 369 -23.23 -10.75 18.64
C VAL A 369 -23.40 -9.62 17.63
N ASP A 370 -22.80 -8.47 17.91
CA ASP A 370 -22.87 -7.27 17.07
C ASP A 370 -22.42 -7.57 15.62
N GLY A 371 -23.30 -7.30 14.64
CA GLY A 371 -23.04 -7.49 13.21
C GLY A 371 -23.35 -8.89 12.66
N CYS A 372 -23.83 -9.83 13.47
CA CYS A 372 -24.23 -11.17 13.03
C CYS A 372 -25.60 -11.11 12.29
N SER A 373 -25.59 -11.11 10.95
CA SER A 373 -26.79 -11.01 10.10
C SER A 373 -27.43 -12.35 9.75
N ALA A 374 -26.70 -13.47 9.92
CA ALA A 374 -27.16 -14.82 9.60
C ALA A 374 -27.92 -15.51 10.75
N GLY A 375 -27.77 -15.03 11.98
CA GLY A 375 -28.25 -15.71 13.20
C GLY A 375 -29.68 -15.36 13.60
N THR A 376 -30.65 -15.42 12.70
CA THR A 376 -32.07 -15.25 13.05
C THR A 376 -32.78 -16.59 13.00
N GLN A 377 -33.35 -17.02 14.13
CA GLN A 377 -34.19 -18.21 14.19
C GLN A 377 -35.64 -17.78 14.37
N THR A 378 -36.53 -18.34 13.56
CA THR A 378 -37.98 -18.15 13.68
C THR A 378 -38.63 -19.50 13.89
N GLU A 379 -39.40 -19.61 14.95
CA GLU A 379 -40.17 -20.80 15.29
C GLU A 379 -41.64 -20.43 15.48
N ASN A 380 -42.51 -21.42 15.32
CA ASN A 380 -43.93 -21.22 15.55
C ASN A 380 -44.19 -21.15 17.06
N CYS A 381 -45.13 -20.31 17.47
CA CYS A 381 -45.61 -20.29 18.84
C CYS A 381 -46.24 -21.65 19.19
N ILE A 382 -45.81 -22.21 20.32
CA ILE A 382 -46.34 -23.46 20.86
C ILE A 382 -47.12 -23.14 22.14
N ASP A 383 -48.28 -23.76 22.29
CA ASP A 383 -49.13 -23.72 23.49
C ASP A 383 -49.41 -25.16 23.93
N ALA A 384 -48.40 -25.79 24.52
CA ALA A 384 -48.49 -27.17 25.00
C ALA A 384 -49.31 -27.24 26.30
N ASN A 385 -49.30 -26.17 27.10
CA ASN A 385 -50.01 -26.08 28.37
C ASN A 385 -51.52 -25.76 28.21
N LYS A 386 -51.94 -25.35 27.00
CA LYS A 386 -53.29 -24.95 26.59
C LYS A 386 -53.86 -23.77 27.38
N ASP A 387 -53.06 -22.75 27.65
CA ASP A 387 -53.48 -21.53 28.37
C ASP A 387 -53.72 -20.33 27.46
N HIS A 388 -53.68 -20.54 26.15
CA HIS A 388 -53.79 -19.56 25.08
C HIS A 388 -52.57 -18.64 24.90
N LYS A 389 -51.46 -18.91 25.60
CA LYS A 389 -50.22 -18.18 25.46
C LYS A 389 -49.13 -19.08 24.89
N CYS A 390 -48.20 -18.46 24.19
CA CYS A 390 -47.01 -19.17 23.74
C CYS A 390 -46.13 -19.48 24.95
N ASP A 391 -45.78 -20.75 25.13
CA ASP A 391 -44.88 -21.23 26.19
C ASP A 391 -43.44 -20.66 26.10
N ILE A 392 -43.10 -20.02 24.98
CA ILE A 392 -41.74 -19.57 24.66
C ILE A 392 -41.61 -18.04 24.74
N CYS A 393 -42.60 -17.29 24.24
CA CYS A 393 -42.54 -15.82 24.15
C CYS A 393 -43.72 -15.12 24.84
N ASP A 394 -44.56 -15.85 25.59
CA ASP A 394 -45.75 -15.39 26.31
C ASP A 394 -46.82 -14.69 25.46
N TYR A 395 -46.69 -14.72 24.12
CA TYR A 395 -47.65 -14.12 23.20
C TYR A 395 -49.00 -14.81 23.29
N ILE A 396 -50.08 -14.03 23.35
CA ILE A 396 -51.45 -14.55 23.35
C ILE A 396 -51.77 -15.06 21.95
N ILE A 397 -51.80 -16.38 21.77
CA ILE A 397 -52.02 -17.05 20.48
C ILE A 397 -53.49 -16.97 20.06
N SER A 398 -54.40 -17.01 21.03
CA SER A 398 -55.84 -16.94 20.79
C SER A 398 -56.60 -16.41 22.00
N GLU A 399 -57.84 -15.99 21.81
CA GLU A 399 -58.73 -15.65 22.92
C GLU A 399 -59.59 -16.85 23.30
N CYS A 400 -60.11 -16.87 24.53
CA CYS A 400 -61.02 -17.93 24.95
C CYS A 400 -62.37 -17.79 24.24
N ALA A 401 -62.77 -18.82 23.47
CA ALA A 401 -64.07 -18.93 22.83
C ALA A 401 -64.91 -20.09 23.43
N ASP A 402 -66.23 -19.93 23.44
CA ASP A 402 -67.25 -20.90 23.86
C ASP A 402 -68.26 -21.09 22.72
N ASP A 403 -67.77 -21.62 21.60
CA ASP A 403 -68.56 -21.87 20.40
C ASP A 403 -69.59 -22.98 20.63
N ASN A 404 -69.27 -23.94 21.50
CA ASN A 404 -70.17 -25.05 21.86
C ASN A 404 -71.26 -24.65 22.89
N LYS A 405 -71.16 -23.46 23.49
CA LYS A 405 -72.08 -22.86 24.47
C LYS A 405 -72.24 -23.68 25.75
N ASP A 406 -71.18 -24.31 26.25
CA ASP A 406 -71.19 -25.09 27.49
C ASP A 406 -70.65 -24.33 28.71
N HIS A 407 -70.42 -23.01 28.54
CA HIS A 407 -69.86 -22.09 29.52
C HIS A 407 -68.38 -22.31 29.83
N LYS A 408 -67.67 -23.12 29.03
CA LYS A 408 -66.22 -23.32 29.13
C LYS A 408 -65.56 -22.95 27.81
N CYS A 409 -64.30 -22.56 27.90
CA CYS A 409 -63.53 -22.35 26.69
C CYS A 409 -63.30 -23.68 25.99
N ASP A 410 -63.58 -23.74 24.68
CA ASP A 410 -63.40 -24.94 23.86
C ASP A 410 -61.96 -25.43 23.77
N TYR A 411 -61.00 -24.53 23.95
CA TYR A 411 -59.59 -24.82 23.82
C TYR A 411 -58.92 -25.16 25.17
N CYS A 412 -59.05 -24.27 26.18
CA CYS A 412 -58.42 -24.46 27.50
C CYS A 412 -59.33 -25.07 28.57
N GLY A 413 -60.64 -25.18 28.33
CA GLY A 413 -61.61 -25.71 29.30
C GLY A 413 -61.91 -24.78 30.49
N LYS A 414 -61.32 -23.58 30.54
CA LYS A 414 -61.57 -22.58 31.59
C LYS A 414 -63.04 -22.16 31.56
N LYS A 415 -63.69 -22.11 32.73
CA LYS A 415 -65.05 -21.60 32.87
C LYS A 415 -65.10 -20.11 32.49
N LEU A 416 -65.96 -19.74 31.55
CA LEU A 416 -66.06 -18.39 31.01
C LEU A 416 -67.22 -17.59 31.61
N THR A 417 -68.38 -18.22 31.79
CA THR A 417 -69.59 -17.56 32.30
C THR A 417 -70.37 -18.45 33.26
N GLU A 418 -71.28 -17.85 34.06
CA GLU A 418 -72.26 -18.58 34.87
C GLU A 418 -73.57 -18.75 34.09
N HIS A 419 -74.39 -19.73 34.48
CA HIS A 419 -75.71 -19.91 33.89
C HIS A 419 -76.65 -18.73 34.24
N THR A 420 -77.32 -18.18 33.23
CA THR A 420 -78.29 -17.08 33.35
C THR A 420 -79.58 -17.38 32.58
N GLY A 421 -80.71 -16.81 33.01
CA GLY A 421 -82.01 -16.90 32.33
C GLY A 421 -82.96 -17.99 32.88
N GLY A 422 -84.24 -17.93 32.48
CA GLY A 422 -85.27 -18.87 32.94
C GLY A 422 -85.88 -18.59 34.32
N LYS A 423 -87.05 -19.17 34.60
CA LYS A 423 -87.73 -19.14 35.92
C LYS A 423 -87.92 -20.57 36.42
N ALA A 424 -87.52 -20.83 37.66
CA ALA A 424 -87.82 -22.10 38.33
C ALA A 424 -89.28 -22.10 38.83
N THR A 425 -89.89 -23.28 38.90
CA THR A 425 -91.22 -23.54 39.47
C THR A 425 -91.13 -24.57 40.57
N CYS A 426 -92.27 -24.92 41.20
CA CYS A 426 -92.30 -25.94 42.24
C CYS A 426 -91.99 -27.36 41.73
N ALA A 427 -91.87 -27.55 40.41
CA ALA A 427 -91.61 -28.84 39.76
C ALA A 427 -90.46 -28.82 38.74
N GLU A 428 -90.06 -27.64 38.22
CA GLU A 428 -89.02 -27.51 37.19
C GLU A 428 -87.94 -26.49 37.61
N LYS A 429 -86.67 -26.79 37.34
CA LYS A 429 -85.54 -25.87 37.56
C LYS A 429 -85.48 -24.82 36.44
N ALA A 430 -84.85 -23.68 36.70
CA ALA A 430 -84.63 -22.67 35.66
C ALA A 430 -83.79 -23.26 34.52
N VAL A 431 -84.16 -22.98 33.27
CA VAL A 431 -83.38 -23.42 32.09
C VAL A 431 -82.53 -22.26 31.62
N CYS A 432 -81.22 -22.47 31.52
CA CYS A 432 -80.29 -21.44 31.09
C CYS A 432 -80.56 -21.04 29.64
N GLU A 433 -80.67 -19.74 29.38
CA GLU A 433 -80.96 -19.20 28.04
C GLU A 433 -79.78 -19.36 27.07
N VAL A 434 -78.56 -19.56 27.58
CA VAL A 434 -77.34 -19.70 26.78
C VAL A 434 -77.12 -21.15 26.35
N CYS A 435 -77.13 -22.10 27.29
CA CYS A 435 -76.79 -23.51 27.03
C CYS A 435 -77.98 -24.47 27.02
N GLY A 436 -79.18 -24.01 27.36
CA GLY A 436 -80.41 -24.83 27.40
C GLY A 436 -80.45 -25.90 28.50
N LYS A 437 -79.51 -25.92 29.45
CA LYS A 437 -79.49 -26.88 30.57
C LYS A 437 -80.26 -26.33 31.77
N ALA A 438 -80.94 -27.22 32.47
CA ALA A 438 -81.58 -26.92 33.75
C ALA A 438 -80.54 -26.65 34.84
N TYR A 439 -80.70 -25.57 35.59
CA TYR A 439 -79.78 -25.12 36.64
C TYR A 439 -80.53 -24.44 37.80
N GLY A 440 -79.86 -24.28 38.94
CA GLY A 440 -80.46 -23.70 40.15
C GLY A 440 -81.35 -24.65 40.95
N GLU A 441 -82.08 -24.09 41.92
CA GLU A 441 -83.03 -24.80 42.79
C GLU A 441 -84.47 -24.59 42.33
N PHE A 442 -85.39 -25.46 42.76
CA PHE A 442 -86.83 -25.31 42.51
C PHE A 442 -87.41 -24.12 43.29
N ASP A 443 -88.43 -23.45 42.74
CA ASP A 443 -89.15 -22.38 43.43
C ASP A 443 -90.50 -22.88 43.96
N ALA A 444 -90.56 -23.14 45.26
CA ALA A 444 -91.73 -23.70 45.93
C ALA A 444 -92.98 -22.79 45.90
N ASN A 445 -92.86 -21.53 45.47
CA ASN A 445 -93.96 -20.57 45.52
C ASN A 445 -94.71 -20.40 44.18
N ILE A 446 -94.19 -20.96 43.09
CA ILE A 446 -94.76 -20.82 41.76
C ILE A 446 -95.44 -22.12 41.34
N HIS A 447 -96.77 -22.13 41.36
CA HIS A 447 -97.62 -23.26 40.98
C HIS A 447 -98.27 -22.96 39.62
N SER A 448 -97.98 -23.76 38.60
CA SER A 448 -98.50 -23.54 37.23
C SER A 448 -99.88 -24.15 36.99
N ASP A 449 -100.28 -25.18 37.76
CA ASP A 449 -101.52 -25.95 37.54
C ASP A 449 -102.27 -26.27 38.86
N LEU A 450 -103.01 -25.30 39.40
CA LEU A 450 -103.94 -25.49 40.51
C LEU A 450 -105.34 -25.84 39.98
N LYS A 451 -105.87 -27.01 40.35
CA LYS A 451 -107.23 -27.46 39.99
C LYS A 451 -108.24 -26.97 41.01
N HIS A 452 -109.37 -26.41 40.58
CA HIS A 452 -110.45 -25.90 41.45
C HIS A 452 -111.52 -26.97 41.70
N ILE A 453 -112.05 -27.02 42.92
CA ILE A 453 -113.08 -27.97 43.37
C ILE A 453 -114.16 -27.20 44.13
N ASP A 454 -115.40 -27.24 43.62
CA ASP A 454 -116.57 -26.55 44.19
C ASP A 454 -117.08 -27.19 45.50
N ALA A 455 -117.71 -26.37 46.35
CA ALA A 455 -118.34 -26.81 47.59
C ALA A 455 -119.59 -27.67 47.36
N LYS A 456 -119.80 -28.69 48.19
CA LYS A 456 -120.96 -29.59 48.16
C LYS A 456 -121.59 -29.73 49.55
N ALA A 457 -122.90 -29.52 49.67
CA ALA A 457 -123.59 -29.58 50.97
C ALA A 457 -123.74 -31.01 51.51
N ALA A 458 -123.63 -31.18 52.83
CA ALA A 458 -123.83 -32.48 53.50
C ALA A 458 -125.32 -32.84 53.59
N THR A 459 -125.62 -34.13 53.41
CA THR A 459 -126.97 -34.67 53.56
C THR A 459 -127.02 -35.69 54.70
N LYS A 460 -128.22 -36.15 55.05
CA LYS A 460 -128.41 -37.25 56.00
C LYS A 460 -127.68 -38.54 55.58
N ASP A 461 -127.37 -38.71 54.29
CA ASP A 461 -126.79 -39.93 53.72
C ASP A 461 -125.36 -39.77 53.17
N ALA A 462 -124.81 -38.55 53.01
CA ALA A 462 -123.45 -38.31 52.49
C ALA A 462 -122.77 -37.06 53.10
N GLU A 463 -121.44 -37.11 53.25
CA GLU A 463 -120.62 -35.95 53.64
C GLU A 463 -120.55 -34.91 52.53
N GLY A 464 -120.42 -33.64 52.91
CA GLY A 464 -120.17 -32.52 52.00
C GLY A 464 -118.68 -32.13 51.95
N ASN A 465 -118.36 -31.11 51.17
CA ASN A 465 -117.05 -30.46 51.18
C ASN A 465 -117.16 -28.94 51.05
N ILE A 466 -116.19 -28.20 51.57
CA ILE A 466 -116.00 -26.77 51.26
C ILE A 466 -115.35 -26.62 49.87
N GLU A 467 -115.30 -25.40 49.36
CA GLU A 467 -114.56 -25.06 48.13
C GLU A 467 -113.04 -25.08 48.38
N TYR A 468 -112.25 -25.65 47.46
CA TYR A 468 -110.79 -25.70 47.57
C TYR A 468 -110.08 -25.86 46.21
N TRP A 469 -108.75 -25.62 46.18
CA TRP A 469 -107.86 -25.88 45.05
C TRP A 469 -106.86 -26.99 45.38
N TYR A 470 -106.45 -27.79 44.40
CA TYR A 470 -105.48 -28.87 44.54
C TYR A 470 -104.38 -28.75 43.49
N CYS A 471 -103.11 -28.75 43.91
CA CYS A 471 -101.97 -28.76 42.98
C CYS A 471 -101.46 -30.18 42.78
N GLU A 472 -101.44 -30.66 41.54
CA GLU A 472 -100.89 -31.98 41.21
C GLU A 472 -99.36 -32.03 41.31
N GLY A 473 -98.68 -30.91 41.05
CA GLY A 473 -97.21 -30.84 41.08
C GLY A 473 -96.61 -31.06 42.47
N CYS A 474 -97.22 -30.49 43.51
CA CYS A 474 -96.75 -30.62 44.90
C CYS A 474 -97.68 -31.45 45.80
N GLY A 475 -98.85 -31.89 45.31
CA GLY A 475 -99.80 -32.75 46.03
C GLY A 475 -100.56 -32.04 47.17
N LYS A 476 -100.55 -30.72 47.20
CA LYS A 476 -101.11 -29.89 48.29
C LYS A 476 -102.48 -29.34 47.95
N TYR A 477 -103.26 -29.04 49.00
CA TYR A 477 -104.59 -28.45 48.93
C TYR A 477 -104.52 -26.99 49.39
N PHE A 478 -105.30 -26.11 48.78
CA PHE A 478 -105.27 -24.67 49.03
C PHE A 478 -106.69 -24.13 49.14
N SER A 479 -106.86 -23.09 49.96
CA SER A 479 -108.15 -22.39 50.14
C SER A 479 -108.35 -21.21 49.18
N ASP A 480 -107.35 -20.92 48.36
CA ASP A 480 -107.33 -19.80 47.42
C ASP A 480 -106.82 -20.25 46.04
N LYS A 481 -107.27 -19.55 45.00
CA LYS A 481 -106.88 -19.77 43.61
C LYS A 481 -105.39 -19.54 43.33
N ASP A 482 -104.69 -18.77 44.17
CA ASP A 482 -103.29 -18.39 43.95
C ASP A 482 -102.32 -19.37 44.62
N GLY A 483 -102.83 -20.41 45.31
CA GLY A 483 -102.01 -21.46 45.92
C GLY A 483 -101.17 -20.97 47.10
N THR A 484 -101.60 -19.89 47.76
CA THR A 484 -100.83 -19.24 48.82
C THR A 484 -101.24 -19.67 50.22
N LYS A 485 -102.45 -20.19 50.40
CA LYS A 485 -103.03 -20.64 51.69
C LYS A 485 -103.30 -22.13 51.66
N GLU A 486 -102.26 -22.90 51.97
CA GLU A 486 -102.33 -24.35 52.10
C GLU A 486 -103.32 -24.75 53.22
N ILE A 487 -104.19 -25.71 52.91
CA ILE A 487 -105.13 -26.35 53.84
C ILE A 487 -104.91 -27.86 53.83
N LYS A 488 -105.38 -28.57 54.86
CA LYS A 488 -105.30 -30.03 54.86
C LYS A 488 -106.50 -30.61 54.15
N LYS A 489 -106.33 -31.77 53.52
CA LYS A 489 -107.43 -32.54 52.90
C LYS A 489 -108.59 -32.80 53.86
N ALA A 490 -108.31 -32.99 55.16
CA ALA A 490 -109.36 -33.21 56.16
C ALA A 490 -110.23 -31.96 56.40
N ASP A 491 -109.65 -30.78 56.24
CA ASP A 491 -110.36 -29.50 56.43
C ASP A 491 -111.35 -29.23 55.29
N THR A 492 -111.25 -30.00 54.19
CA THR A 492 -112.15 -29.82 53.06
C THR A 492 -113.52 -30.49 53.26
N VAL A 493 -113.75 -31.31 54.30
CA VAL A 493 -114.93 -32.20 54.44
C VAL A 493 -115.94 -31.76 55.52
N THR A 494 -117.24 -31.95 55.30
CA THR A 494 -118.36 -31.56 56.20
C THR A 494 -119.29 -32.73 56.58
N ALA A 495 -119.65 -32.90 57.87
CA ALA A 495 -120.36 -34.07 58.42
C ALA A 495 -121.93 -34.08 58.27
N LYS A 496 -122.58 -35.25 58.49
CA LYS A 496 -124.04 -35.53 58.29
C LYS A 496 -124.99 -35.12 59.46
N LEU A 497 -126.32 -34.97 59.22
CA LEU A 497 -127.38 -34.51 60.17
C LEU A 497 -128.13 -35.66 60.94
N LYS A 498 -128.75 -35.45 62.14
CA LYS A 498 -129.38 -36.47 63.07
C LYS A 498 -130.94 -36.41 63.25
N ASP A 499 -131.62 -37.47 63.76
CA ASP A 499 -133.09 -37.78 63.77
C ASP A 499 -133.69 -38.07 65.19
N ASP A 500 -134.95 -37.69 65.52
CA ASP A 500 -135.64 -37.97 66.81
C ASP A 500 -137.20 -37.94 66.73
N SER A 501 -137.91 -38.94 67.30
CA SER A 501 -139.40 -38.98 67.40
C SER A 501 -139.98 -39.73 68.64
N LYS A 502 -140.83 -39.04 69.46
CA LYS A 502 -141.91 -39.58 70.37
C LYS A 502 -142.84 -38.43 70.91
N LEU A 503 -144.17 -38.68 70.87
CA LEU A 503 -145.43 -37.87 71.12
C LEU A 503 -145.75 -37.52 72.62
N PRO A 504 -146.89 -36.85 73.05
CA PRO A 504 -148.25 -36.67 72.43
C PRO A 504 -149.07 -35.34 72.62
N GLN A 505 -150.20 -35.26 71.89
CA GLN A 505 -151.37 -34.31 71.92
C GLN A 505 -152.30 -34.51 73.17
N THR A 506 -153.29 -33.71 73.59
CA THR A 506 -154.17 -32.58 73.11
C THR A 506 -154.56 -31.67 74.31
N GLY A 507 -155.08 -30.46 74.06
CA GLY A 507 -155.34 -29.43 75.08
C GLY A 507 -156.49 -29.66 76.07
N ASP A 508 -156.37 -29.00 77.23
CA ASP A 508 -157.48 -28.32 77.94
C ASP A 508 -156.89 -27.22 78.84
N ILE A 509 -157.68 -26.16 78.99
CA ILE A 509 -157.42 -24.81 79.46
C ILE A 509 -157.43 -24.71 81.00
N SER A 510 -156.29 -24.34 81.58
CA SER A 510 -156.25 -23.74 82.91
C SER A 510 -155.14 -22.68 83.00
N ASN A 511 -155.55 -21.42 83.22
CA ASN A 511 -154.76 -20.28 83.70
C ASN A 511 -153.50 -19.92 82.86
N LEU A 512 -153.50 -18.96 81.92
CA LEU A 512 -153.92 -17.54 81.97
C LEU A 512 -153.44 -16.77 83.21
N ALA A 513 -152.13 -16.67 83.43
CA ALA A 513 -151.41 -15.50 83.98
C ALA A 513 -149.97 -15.89 84.35
N LEU A 514 -149.03 -15.61 83.44
CA LEU A 514 -147.58 -15.38 83.64
C LEU A 514 -146.90 -15.27 82.26
N TRP A 515 -147.49 -14.55 81.31
CA TRP A 515 -147.00 -13.22 80.91
C TRP A 515 -146.32 -12.39 82.03
N ILE A 516 -145.19 -11.77 81.65
CA ILE A 516 -144.38 -10.78 82.38
C ILE A 516 -143.40 -11.34 83.45
N ALA A 517 -142.24 -11.76 82.97
CA ALA A 517 -140.93 -11.42 83.55
C ALA A 517 -139.95 -11.29 82.38
N LEU A 518 -139.81 -10.08 81.81
CA LEU A 518 -138.75 -9.11 82.15
C LEU A 518 -137.35 -9.70 81.88
N LEU A 519 -136.75 -9.42 80.72
CA LEU A 519 -136.11 -8.17 80.29
C LEU A 519 -134.73 -7.89 80.93
N PHE A 520 -133.82 -7.54 80.02
CA PHE A 520 -132.57 -6.78 80.16
C PHE A 520 -131.38 -7.43 80.85
N VAL A 521 -130.37 -7.78 80.04
CA VAL A 521 -129.06 -7.08 79.92
C VAL A 521 -128.63 -7.28 78.45
N SER A 522 -128.73 -6.36 77.48
CA SER A 522 -128.27 -4.97 77.28
C SER A 522 -126.76 -4.78 77.08
N GLY A 523 -126.38 -4.31 75.88
CA GLY A 523 -125.12 -3.61 75.53
C GLY A 523 -124.57 -4.08 74.18
N GLY A 524 -124.53 -3.35 73.07
CA GLY A 524 -124.82 -1.94 72.78
C GLY A 524 -123.54 -1.12 72.47
N ALA A 525 -123.44 -0.61 71.23
CA ALA A 525 -122.71 0.60 70.80
C ALA A 525 -121.16 0.58 70.87
N ALA A 526 -120.37 1.37 70.14
CA ALA A 526 -120.53 2.31 69.02
C ALA A 526 -119.11 2.70 68.53
N ILE A 527 -119.08 3.35 67.38
CA ILE A 527 -117.95 3.98 66.69
C ILE A 527 -117.32 5.10 67.55
N GLY A 528 -115.99 5.27 67.45
CA GLY A 528 -115.29 6.43 67.98
C GLY A 528 -114.07 6.80 67.13
N THR A 529 -114.21 7.83 66.30
CA THR A 529 -113.14 8.60 65.68
C THR A 529 -112.61 9.65 66.67
N THR A 530 -111.32 9.98 66.60
CA THR A 530 -110.76 11.20 67.19
C THR A 530 -110.02 12.01 66.14
N ILE A 531 -110.41 13.27 65.99
CA ILE A 531 -109.67 14.34 65.31
C ILE A 531 -109.27 15.36 66.39
N VAL A 532 -108.07 15.94 66.30
CA VAL A 532 -107.76 17.40 66.39
C VAL A 532 -106.32 17.69 66.90
N SER A 533 -105.48 18.05 65.92
CA SER A 533 -104.58 19.23 65.81
C SER A 533 -103.17 19.34 66.44
N ARG A 534 -102.22 19.56 65.51
CA ARG A 534 -101.19 20.62 65.37
C ARG A 534 -100.14 20.87 66.48
N LYS A 535 -98.87 20.76 66.07
CA LYS A 535 -97.95 21.92 65.97
C LYS A 535 -96.77 21.68 65.00
N LYS A 536 -96.53 22.67 64.14
CA LYS A 536 -95.30 22.89 63.36
C LYS A 536 -94.10 23.15 64.29
N LYS A 537 -92.89 22.73 63.89
CA LYS A 537 -91.73 23.65 63.80
C LYS A 537 -90.59 23.10 62.93
N TYR A 538 -89.93 24.06 62.30
CA TYR A 538 -88.77 24.02 61.40
C TYR A 538 -87.45 23.59 62.06
N ASN A 539 -86.53 23.17 61.17
CA ASN A 539 -85.06 23.27 61.17
C ASN A 539 -84.22 22.73 62.34
N LYS A 540 -83.21 21.94 61.96
CA LYS A 540 -81.87 22.51 61.80
C LYS A 540 -81.29 22.11 60.45
#